data_AF-A0A8T4ZQ32-F1
#
_entry.id   AF-A0A8T4ZQ32-F1
#
_cell.length_a   1.000
_cell.length_b   1.000
_cell.length_c   1.000
_cell.angle_alpha   90.00
_cell.angle_beta   90.00
_cell.angle_gamma   90.00
#
_symmetry.space_group_name_H-M   'P 1'
#
loop_
_entity.id
_entity.type
_entity.pdbx_description
1 polymer ?
#
loop_
_entity_poly.entity_id
_entity_poly.type
_entity_poly.pdbx_seq_one_letter_code
_entity_poly.pdbx_strand_id
1 'polypeptide(L)'
;EVVAEDQCFACRACEVRCPERAIEITGFEMLKVDPPPDYPPEEGRYLRGNDYSPVAVVAILDTFDPKIPLDLVRLVEMAVESGAALAGTLQTENIGIEKIVANVVANSNIRYVVLC
;
A
#
# COMPACT_ATOMS: atom_id res chain seq x y z
N GLU A 1 -22.37 13.32 1.06
CA GLU A 1 -22.66 13.65 2.48
C GLU A 1 -22.05 12.55 3.34
N VAL A 2 -21.47 12.88 4.50
CA VAL A 2 -21.08 11.86 5.48
C VAL A 2 -22.30 11.59 6.33
N VAL A 3 -23.04 10.51 6.05
CA VAL A 3 -24.15 10.09 6.90
C VAL A 3 -23.54 9.18 7.97
N ALA A 4 -23.27 9.74 9.14
CA ALA A 4 -22.92 8.95 10.31
C ALA A 4 -24.21 8.35 10.86
N GLU A 5 -24.50 7.11 10.48
CA GLU A 5 -25.52 6.33 11.19
C GLU A 5 -24.88 5.79 12.48
N ASP A 6 -25.39 6.31 13.59
CA ASP A 6 -25.12 6.00 14.99
C ASP A 6 -23.90 6.68 15.67
N GLN A 7 -24.22 7.49 16.69
CA GLN A 7 -23.28 8.24 17.53
C GLN A 7 -22.34 7.32 18.32
N CYS A 8 -21.19 6.97 17.74
CA CYS A 8 -20.07 6.38 18.46
C CYS A 8 -19.31 7.47 19.24
N PHE A 9 -19.38 7.43 20.57
CA PHE A 9 -18.71 8.40 21.46
C PHE A 9 -17.20 8.16 21.66
N ALA A 10 -16.57 7.31 20.83
CA ALA A 10 -15.13 6.96 20.90
C ALA A 10 -14.63 6.54 22.30
N CYS A 11 -15.52 6.01 23.15
CA CYS A 11 -15.24 5.69 24.55
C CYS A 11 -14.54 4.33 24.78
N ARG A 12 -14.15 3.63 23.70
CA ARG A 12 -13.48 2.32 23.69
C ARG A 12 -14.22 1.15 24.36
N ALA A 13 -15.41 1.37 24.93
CA ALA A 13 -16.22 0.31 25.53
C ALA A 13 -16.65 -0.80 24.52
N CYS A 14 -16.65 -0.47 23.22
CA CYS A 14 -17.13 -1.31 22.14
C CYS A 14 -16.01 -1.90 21.26
N GLU A 15 -14.73 -1.83 21.66
CA GLU A 15 -13.57 -2.25 20.83
C GLU A 15 -13.70 -3.66 20.24
N VAL A 16 -14.52 -4.53 20.84
CA VAL A 16 -14.76 -5.91 20.37
C VAL A 16 -15.95 -6.05 19.39
N ARG A 17 -16.69 -4.96 19.09
CA ARG A 17 -17.95 -5.01 18.33
C ARG A 17 -18.16 -3.91 17.29
N CYS A 18 -17.24 -2.95 17.13
CA CYS A 18 -17.44 -1.94 16.09
C CYS A 18 -17.15 -2.54 14.71
N PRO A 19 -18.16 -2.67 13.83
CA PRO A 19 -17.98 -3.25 12.51
C PRO A 19 -17.16 -2.26 11.67
N GLU A 20 -16.44 -2.78 10.70
CA GLU A 20 -15.66 -2.04 9.69
C GLU A 20 -16.52 -1.13 8.77
N ARG A 21 -17.71 -0.72 9.22
CA ARG A 21 -18.78 -0.06 8.45
C ARG A 21 -19.47 1.09 9.20
N ALA A 22 -18.77 1.82 10.07
CA ALA A 22 -19.39 2.96 10.76
C ALA A 22 -19.58 4.21 9.86
N ILE A 23 -19.05 4.22 8.64
CA ILE A 23 -19.13 5.37 7.74
C ILE A 23 -19.37 4.89 6.31
N GLU A 24 -20.59 5.07 5.80
CA GLU A 24 -20.87 4.97 4.36
C GLU A 24 -20.67 6.36 3.72
N ILE A 25 -19.61 6.49 2.92
CA ILE A 25 -19.36 7.70 2.15
C ILE A 25 -20.20 7.63 0.88
N THR A 26 -21.33 8.32 0.85
CA THR A 26 -22.18 8.43 -0.35
C THR A 26 -21.83 9.68 -1.16
N GLY A 27 -21.81 9.54 -2.49
CA GLY A 27 -21.51 10.63 -3.42
C GLY A 27 -20.03 10.94 -3.62
N PHE A 28 -19.13 10.02 -3.25
CA PHE A 28 -17.71 10.10 -3.60
C PHE A 28 -17.42 9.20 -4.80
N GLU A 29 -16.91 9.80 -5.89
CA GLU A 29 -16.45 9.07 -7.07
C GLU A 29 -14.92 8.91 -6.98
N MET A 30 -14.43 7.66 -6.97
CA MET A 30 -13.00 7.40 -7.03
C MET A 30 -12.48 7.67 -8.44
N LEU A 31 -11.83 8.82 -8.64
CA LEU A 31 -11.13 9.13 -9.87
C LEU A 31 -9.86 8.28 -9.97
N LYS A 32 -9.79 7.43 -10.98
CA LYS A 32 -8.64 6.60 -11.32
C LYS A 32 -8.11 6.99 -12.70
N VAL A 33 -6.81 6.88 -12.87
CA VAL A 33 -6.12 7.19 -14.13
C VAL A 33 -5.35 5.95 -14.57
N ASP A 34 -5.35 5.66 -15.86
CA ASP A 34 -4.57 4.54 -16.39
C ASP A 34 -3.06 4.83 -16.22
N PRO A 35 -2.28 3.90 -15.62
CA PRO A 35 -0.84 4.02 -15.57
C PRO A 35 -0.24 4.08 -16.99
N PRO A 36 0.95 4.66 -17.15
CA PRO A 36 1.59 4.70 -18.45
C PRO A 36 1.95 3.27 -18.95
N PRO A 37 2.06 3.05 -20.28
CA PRO A 37 2.24 1.70 -20.84
C PRO A 37 3.53 0.99 -20.39
N ASP A 38 4.55 1.76 -20.07
CA ASP A 38 5.86 1.33 -19.57
C ASP A 38 5.91 1.17 -18.05
N TYR A 39 4.75 1.23 -17.37
CA TYR A 39 4.67 1.06 -15.93
C TYR A 39 4.87 -0.40 -15.47
N PRO A 40 5.69 -0.66 -14.43
CA PRO A 40 6.59 0.28 -13.74
C PRO A 40 7.90 0.52 -14.52
N PRO A 41 8.40 1.77 -14.59
CA PRO A 41 9.57 2.13 -15.41
C PRO A 41 10.89 1.55 -14.89
N GLU A 42 11.05 1.37 -13.58
CA GLU A 42 12.29 0.86 -12.98
C GLU A 42 12.12 -0.60 -12.54
N GLU A 43 13.02 -1.46 -13.02
CA GLU A 43 13.10 -2.84 -12.57
C GLU A 43 13.70 -2.94 -11.16
N GLY A 44 13.18 -3.86 -10.37
CA GLY A 44 13.63 -4.07 -9.00
C GLY A 44 12.98 -5.29 -8.35
N ARG A 45 13.18 -5.44 -7.05
CA ARG A 45 12.63 -6.55 -6.26
C ARG A 45 11.30 -6.16 -5.63
N TYR A 46 10.25 -6.28 -6.42
CA TYR A 46 8.87 -6.03 -6.00
C TYR A 46 7.92 -6.99 -6.72
N LEU A 47 6.73 -7.10 -6.17
CA LEU A 47 5.58 -7.76 -6.76
C LEU A 47 4.59 -6.68 -7.20
N ARG A 48 4.06 -6.84 -8.42
CA ARG A 48 3.01 -5.97 -8.98
C ARG A 48 1.65 -6.55 -8.64
N GLY A 49 0.79 -5.71 -8.06
CA GLY A 49 -0.58 -6.05 -7.71
C GLY A 49 -1.57 -5.30 -8.59
N ASN A 50 -2.49 -4.58 -7.95
CA ASN A 50 -3.51 -3.80 -8.63
C ASN A 50 -3.03 -2.37 -8.90
N ASP A 51 -2.74 -2.02 -10.15
CA ASP A 51 -2.20 -0.70 -10.49
C ASP A 51 -3.13 0.48 -10.17
N TYR A 52 -4.43 0.22 -9.95
CA TYR A 52 -5.38 1.25 -9.53
C TYR A 52 -5.43 1.42 -8.00
N SER A 53 -4.73 0.59 -7.25
CA SER A 53 -4.67 0.70 -5.80
C SER A 53 -3.90 1.95 -5.35
N PRO A 54 -4.34 2.63 -4.27
CA PRO A 54 -3.66 3.82 -3.79
C PRO A 54 -2.45 3.54 -2.90
N VAL A 55 -2.10 2.28 -2.64
CA VAL A 55 -1.07 1.91 -1.66
C VAL A 55 0.11 1.22 -2.34
N ALA A 56 1.32 1.67 -2.03
CA ALA A 56 2.56 0.93 -2.23
C ALA A 56 3.13 0.51 -0.88
N VAL A 57 3.75 -0.66 -0.81
CA VAL A 57 4.36 -1.22 0.41
C VAL A 57 5.84 -1.43 0.21
N VAL A 58 6.64 -0.98 1.18
CA VAL A 58 8.09 -1.05 1.16
C VAL A 58 8.55 -1.69 2.46
N ALA A 59 9.01 -2.94 2.36
CA ALA A 59 9.61 -3.68 3.46
C ALA A 59 11.10 -3.34 3.55
N ILE A 60 11.52 -2.68 4.63
CA ILE A 60 12.91 -2.27 4.82
C ILE A 60 13.71 -3.46 5.32
N LEU A 61 14.79 -3.80 4.62
CA LEU A 61 15.67 -4.89 5.01
C LEU A 61 16.78 -4.39 5.93
N ASP A 62 16.99 -5.10 7.03
CA ASP A 62 18.14 -4.95 7.93
C ASP A 62 19.24 -6.00 7.65
N THR A 63 18.97 -6.91 6.72
CA THR A 63 19.75 -8.10 6.43
C THR A 63 20.06 -8.20 4.94
N PHE A 64 21.20 -8.81 4.63
CA PHE A 64 21.56 -9.10 3.24
C PHE A 64 20.74 -10.27 2.69
N ASP A 65 20.60 -10.33 1.36
CA ASP A 65 19.83 -11.32 0.60
C ASP A 65 19.76 -12.75 1.16
N PRO A 66 20.87 -13.43 1.49
CA PRO A 66 20.80 -14.82 1.96
C PRO A 66 20.17 -14.99 3.35
N LYS A 67 19.94 -13.88 4.07
CA LYS A 67 19.45 -13.86 5.45
C LYS A 67 18.11 -13.14 5.60
N ILE A 68 17.45 -12.78 4.49
CA ILE A 68 16.13 -12.15 4.56
C ILE A 68 15.17 -13.08 5.29
N PRO A 69 14.56 -12.64 6.41
CA PRO A 69 13.56 -13.42 7.12
C PRO A 69 12.38 -13.81 6.21
N LEU A 70 11.93 -15.06 6.33
CA LEU A 70 10.78 -15.55 5.55
C LEU A 70 9.52 -14.72 5.81
N ASP A 71 9.38 -14.17 7.02
CA ASP A 71 8.24 -13.33 7.39
C ASP A 71 8.19 -12.02 6.58
N LEU A 72 9.35 -11.42 6.24
CA LEU A 72 9.39 -10.23 5.38
C LEU A 72 9.01 -10.56 3.93
N VAL A 73 9.42 -11.73 3.43
CA VAL A 73 9.01 -12.22 2.10
C VAL A 73 7.50 -12.41 2.05
N ARG A 74 6.94 -13.08 3.07
CA ARG A 74 5.49 -13.28 3.20
C ARG A 74 4.74 -11.97 3.36
N LEU A 75 5.28 -11.00 4.07
CA LEU A 75 4.65 -9.68 4.22
C LEU A 75 4.48 -8.99 2.86
N VAL A 76 5.51 -9.04 2.01
CA VAL A 76 5.45 -8.48 0.65
C VAL A 76 4.40 -9.20 -0.20
N GLU A 77 4.30 -10.52 -0.11
CA GLU A 77 3.26 -11.31 -0.81
C GLU A 77 1.85 -10.93 -0.30
N MET A 78 1.66 -10.93 1.02
CA MET A 78 0.37 -10.59 1.63
C MET A 78 -0.07 -9.15 1.32
N ALA A 79 0.86 -8.21 1.18
CA ALA A 79 0.54 -6.84 0.80
C ALA A 79 -0.11 -6.77 -0.60
N VAL A 80 0.39 -7.53 -1.56
CA VAL A 80 -0.22 -7.63 -2.90
C VAL A 80 -1.56 -8.35 -2.85
N GLU A 81 -1.65 -9.46 -2.12
CA GLU A 81 -2.92 -10.19 -1.95
C GLU A 81 -4.00 -9.33 -1.28
N SER A 82 -3.60 -8.42 -0.39
CA SER A 82 -4.49 -7.44 0.26
C SER A 82 -4.88 -6.28 -0.67
N GLY A 83 -4.33 -6.23 -1.88
CA GLY A 83 -4.68 -5.25 -2.91
C GLY A 83 -3.74 -4.06 -3.01
N ALA A 84 -2.49 -4.14 -2.57
CA ALA A 84 -1.49 -3.10 -2.86
C ALA A 84 -1.19 -3.01 -4.38
N ALA A 85 -0.79 -1.84 -4.85
CA ALA A 85 -0.36 -1.64 -6.24
C ALA A 85 1.02 -2.23 -6.47
N LEU A 86 1.93 -1.95 -5.55
CA LEU A 86 3.30 -2.45 -5.55
C LEU A 86 3.66 -2.85 -4.13
N ALA A 87 4.33 -3.98 -3.96
CA ALA A 87 4.97 -4.33 -2.69
C ALA A 87 6.37 -4.85 -2.96
N GLY A 88 7.38 -4.37 -2.23
CA GLY A 88 8.75 -4.80 -2.46
C GLY A 88 9.66 -4.56 -1.27
N THR A 89 10.91 -4.99 -1.42
CA THR A 89 11.94 -4.85 -0.39
C THR A 89 12.89 -3.70 -0.71
N LEU A 90 13.26 -2.92 0.29
CA LEU A 90 14.26 -1.84 0.20
C LEU A 90 15.53 -2.24 0.95
N GLN A 91 16.66 -2.28 0.23
CA GLN A 91 17.95 -2.65 0.80
C GLN A 91 18.95 -1.50 0.89
N THR A 92 18.94 -0.59 -0.08
CA THR A 92 19.87 0.54 -0.11
C THR A 92 19.13 1.86 0.05
N GLU A 93 19.67 2.74 0.88
CA GLU A 93 19.14 4.06 1.20
C GLU A 93 19.31 5.08 0.07
N ASN A 94 20.00 4.71 -1.02
CA ASN A 94 20.26 5.55 -2.19
C ASN A 94 19.44 5.07 -3.41
N ILE A 95 20.05 4.28 -4.30
CA ILE A 95 19.48 3.74 -5.54
C ILE A 95 18.15 3.01 -5.28
N GLY A 96 18.02 2.31 -4.14
CA GLY A 96 16.77 1.66 -3.77
C GLY A 96 15.63 2.66 -3.58
N ILE A 97 15.88 3.79 -2.92
CA ILE A 97 14.89 4.87 -2.75
C ILE A 97 14.62 5.56 -4.08
N GLU A 98 15.64 5.81 -4.91
CA GLU A 98 15.46 6.41 -6.24
C GLU A 98 14.48 5.59 -7.09
N LYS A 99 14.64 4.26 -7.11
CA LYS A 99 13.75 3.34 -7.83
C LYS A 99 12.33 3.33 -7.27
N ILE A 100 12.18 3.37 -5.94
CA ILE A 100 10.85 3.47 -5.32
C ILE A 100 10.16 4.76 -5.75
N VAL A 101 10.85 5.90 -5.67
CA VAL A 101 10.29 7.20 -6.03
C VAL A 101 9.90 7.22 -7.51
N ALA A 102 10.76 6.72 -8.41
CA ALA A 102 10.47 6.62 -9.83
C ALA A 102 9.20 5.80 -10.11
N ASN A 103 9.07 4.62 -9.49
CA ASN A 103 7.91 3.75 -9.67
C ASN A 103 6.64 4.26 -8.98
N VAL A 104 6.73 4.99 -7.87
CA VAL A 104 5.56 5.58 -7.21
C VAL A 104 5.03 6.77 -8.00
N VAL A 105 5.90 7.68 -8.44
CA VAL A 105 5.49 8.90 -9.17
C VAL A 105 4.96 8.58 -10.56
N ALA A 106 5.43 7.51 -11.20
CA ALA A 106 4.92 7.06 -12.49
C ALA A 106 3.44 6.63 -12.46
N ASN A 107 2.89 6.29 -11.30
CA ASN A 107 1.48 5.92 -11.14
C ASN A 107 0.74 6.88 -10.22
N SER A 108 -0.06 7.76 -10.82
CA SER A 108 -0.83 8.79 -10.11
C SER A 108 -1.92 8.23 -9.19
N ASN A 109 -2.26 6.94 -9.30
CA ASN A 109 -3.18 6.29 -8.39
C ASN A 109 -2.57 6.07 -7.01
N ILE A 110 -1.25 5.89 -6.90
CA ILE A 110 -0.56 5.63 -5.62
C ILE A 110 -0.48 6.93 -4.82
N ARG A 111 -1.13 6.94 -3.66
CA ARG A 111 -1.23 8.10 -2.76
C ARG A 111 -0.61 7.84 -1.39
N TYR A 112 -0.36 6.58 -1.06
CA TYR A 112 0.19 6.15 0.22
C TYR A 112 1.34 5.19 -0.01
N VAL A 113 2.42 5.39 0.75
CA VAL A 113 3.54 4.47 0.83
C VAL A 113 3.63 4.00 2.27
N VAL A 114 3.48 2.70 2.47
CA VAL A 114 3.64 2.04 3.77
C VAL A 114 5.09 1.60 3.90
N LEU A 115 5.74 2.04 4.96
CA LEU A 115 7.07 1.60 5.34
C LEU A 115 6.92 0.62 6.51
N CYS A 116 7.47 -0.59 6.37
CA CYS A 116 7.35 -1.65 7.37
C CYS A 116 8.64 -2.45 7.53
#